data_AF-A0A2X1INP2-F1
#
_entry.id   AF-A0A2X1INP2-F1
#
_cell.length_a   1.000
_cell.length_b   1.000
_cell.length_c   1.000
_cell.angle_alpha   90.00
_cell.angle_beta   90.00
_cell.angle_gamma   90.00
#
_symmetry.space_group_name_H-M   'P 1'
#
loop_
_entity.id
_entity.type
_entity.pdbx_description
1 polymer ?
#
loop_
_entity_poly.entity_id
_entity_poly.type
_entity_poly.pdbx_seq_one_letter_code
_entity_poly.pdbx_strand_id
1 'polypeptide(L)'
;MAATFTEQEVCNICSNPRRQENGQICVVESPADIYAIEQTGQFSGRYFVLMGHLSPLDGIGPDDIALIVWNSVWQRKKSLK
;
A
#
# COMPACT_ATOMS: atom_id res chain seq x y z
N MET A 1 -3.72 4.76 4.19
CA MET A 1 -3.51 3.86 3.03
C MET A 1 -3.32 4.75 1.81
N ALA A 2 -2.30 4.41 1.02
CA ALA A 2 -1.40 5.26 0.22
C ALA A 2 -0.64 6.32 1.02
N ALA A 3 0.68 6.11 1.12
CA ALA A 3 1.63 7.16 1.44
C ALA A 3 2.12 7.76 0.11
N THR A 4 1.24 8.46 -0.58
CA THR A 4 1.62 9.38 -1.65
C THR A 4 1.53 10.79 -1.10
N PHE A 5 2.38 11.70 -1.56
CA PHE A 5 2.30 13.11 -1.16
C PHE A 5 0.97 13.68 -1.69
N THR A 6 0.00 13.85 -0.80
CA THR A 6 -1.31 14.40 -1.11
C THR A 6 -1.71 15.39 -0.02
N GLU A 7 -2.28 16.52 -0.43
CA GLU A 7 -2.85 17.53 0.47
C GLU A 7 -4.26 17.14 0.93
N GLN A 8 -4.80 16.02 0.42
CA GLN A 8 -6.14 15.52 0.69
C GLN A 8 -6.08 14.35 1.67
N GLU A 9 -7.15 14.16 2.47
CA GLU A 9 -7.25 13.01 3.38
C GLU A 9 -7.19 11.65 2.64
N VAL A 10 -7.64 11.61 1.39
CA VAL A 10 -7.67 10.41 0.55
C VAL A 10 -7.00 10.70 -0.78
N CYS A 11 -6.04 9.86 -1.15
CA CYS A 11 -5.30 10.00 -2.39
C CYS A 11 -6.16 9.72 -3.64
N ASN A 12 -5.81 10.31 -4.80
CA ASN A 12 -6.50 10.08 -6.07
C ASN A 12 -6.54 8.60 -6.53
N ILE A 13 -5.52 7.82 -6.18
CA ILE A 13 -5.48 6.37 -6.46
C ILE A 13 -6.47 5.62 -5.56
N CYS A 14 -6.60 6.07 -4.33
CA CYS A 14 -7.42 5.49 -3.27
C CYS A 14 -8.90 5.77 -3.49
N SER A 15 -9.22 6.99 -3.94
CA SER A 15 -10.57 7.44 -4.24
C SER A 15 -11.13 6.91 -5.56
N ASN A 16 -10.28 6.35 -6.44
CA ASN A 16 -10.70 5.82 -7.72
C ASN A 16 -11.53 4.52 -7.57
N PRO A 17 -12.83 4.53 -7.93
CA PRO A 17 -13.71 3.37 -7.75
C PRO A 17 -13.28 2.15 -8.56
N ARG A 18 -12.80 2.35 -9.80
CA ARG A 18 -12.33 1.26 -10.66
C ARG A 18 -11.15 0.51 -10.03
N ARG A 19 -10.27 1.24 -9.34
CA ARG A 19 -9.13 0.66 -8.62
C ARG A 19 -9.55 -0.02 -7.31
N GLN A 20 -10.62 0.46 -6.67
CA GLN A 20 -11.21 -0.19 -5.50
C GLN A 20 -11.87 -1.53 -5.87
N GLU A 21 -12.62 -1.56 -6.98
CA GLU A 21 -13.33 -2.73 -7.49
C GLU A 21 -12.38 -3.82 -8.01
N ASN A 22 -11.25 -3.46 -8.61
CA ASN A 22 -10.20 -4.40 -9.03
C ASN A 22 -9.77 -5.32 -7.85
N GLY A 23 -9.69 -4.77 -6.63
CA GLY A 23 -9.36 -5.54 -5.44
C GLY A 23 -7.86 -5.90 -5.31
N GLN A 24 -7.06 -5.70 -6.35
CA GLN A 24 -5.61 -5.83 -6.32
C GLN A 24 -4.93 -4.73 -5.50
N ILE A 25 -3.91 -5.11 -4.73
CA ILE A 25 -3.05 -4.18 -3.99
C ILE A 25 -1.60 -4.54 -4.25
N CYS A 26 -0.81 -3.57 -4.71
CA CYS A 26 0.63 -3.68 -4.86
C CYS A 26 1.30 -3.15 -3.58
N VAL A 27 2.11 -3.98 -2.94
CA VAL A 27 2.89 -3.59 -1.76
C VAL A 27 4.25 -3.12 -2.23
N VAL A 28 4.64 -1.93 -1.81
CA VAL A 28 5.90 -1.28 -2.19
C VAL A 28 6.66 -0.80 -0.95
N GLU A 29 7.96 -0.63 -1.07
CA GLU A 29 8.81 -0.19 0.04
C GLU A 29 8.62 1.31 0.32
N SER A 30 8.65 2.11 -0.75
CA SER A 30 8.69 3.56 -0.68
C SER A 30 7.65 4.22 -1.62
N PRO A 31 7.31 5.51 -1.41
CA PRO A 31 6.45 6.25 -2.32
C PRO A 31 7.04 6.40 -3.74
N ALA A 32 8.37 6.37 -3.87
CA ALA A 32 9.04 6.48 -5.18
C ALA A 32 8.72 5.28 -6.08
N ASP A 33 8.55 4.10 -5.48
CA ASP A 33 8.19 2.88 -6.21
C ASP A 33 6.80 2.97 -6.85
N ILE A 34 5.86 3.69 -6.21
CA ILE A 34 4.53 3.95 -6.79
C ILE A 34 4.70 4.71 -8.11
N TYR A 35 5.54 5.75 -8.11
CA TYR A 35 5.77 6.56 -9.30
C TYR A 35 6.38 5.73 -10.41
N ALA A 36 7.39 4.91 -10.10
CA ALA A 36 8.03 4.02 -11.07
C ALA A 36 7.03 3.04 -11.71
N ILE A 37 6.12 2.46 -10.92
CA ILE A 37 5.09 1.54 -11.43
C ILE A 37 4.04 2.29 -12.25
N GLU A 38 3.55 3.45 -11.81
CA GLU A 38 2.55 4.23 -12.57
C GLU A 38 3.11 4.69 -13.92
N GLN A 39 4.41 4.99 -14.04
CA GLN A 39 5.05 5.31 -15.33
C GLN A 39 4.96 4.17 -16.35
N THR A 40 4.85 2.92 -15.91
CA THR A 40 4.67 1.79 -16.83
C THR A 40 3.26 1.74 -17.45
N GLY A 41 2.27 2.35 -16.78
CA GLY A 41 0.85 2.28 -17.17
C GLY A 41 0.21 0.89 -17.08
N GLN A 42 0.91 -0.12 -16.55
CA GLN A 42 0.45 -1.53 -16.56
C GLN A 42 -0.34 -1.93 -15.32
N PHE A 43 -0.28 -1.14 -14.24
CA PHE A 43 -0.96 -1.47 -12.99
C PHE A 43 -2.14 -0.54 -12.70
N SER A 44 -3.31 -1.15 -12.46
CA SER A 44 -4.57 -0.46 -12.22
C SER A 44 -5.16 -0.76 -10.83
N GLY A 45 -4.38 -1.33 -9.92
CA GLY A 45 -4.80 -1.57 -8.53
C GLY A 45 -4.47 -0.40 -7.60
N ARG A 46 -4.55 -0.67 -6.29
CA ARG A 46 -4.14 0.26 -5.22
C ARG A 46 -2.74 -0.06 -4.71
N TYR A 47 -2.13 0.86 -3.98
CA TYR A 47 -0.80 0.67 -3.40
C TYR A 47 -0.81 0.69 -1.87
N PHE A 48 0.12 -0.06 -1.29
CA PHE A 48 0.44 -0.03 0.12
C PHE A 48 1.93 0.15 0.31
N VAL A 49 2.32 1.19 1.04
CA VAL A 49 3.73 1.55 1.25
C VAL A 49 4.14 1.05 2.63
N LEU A 50 5.22 0.27 2.69
CA LEU A 50 5.75 -0.31 3.92
C LEU A 50 6.55 0.71 4.76
N MET A 51 7.07 1.77 4.12
CA MET A 51 7.96 2.77 4.71
C MET A 51 9.24 2.16 5.28
N GLY A 52 9.78 1.15 4.59
CA GLY A 52 10.97 0.41 4.99
C GLY A 52 10.94 -1.03 4.49
N HIS A 53 12.08 -1.71 4.59
CA HIS A 53 12.23 -3.12 4.23
C HIS A 53 12.57 -3.95 5.47
N LEU A 54 12.26 -5.24 5.39
CA LEU A 54 12.74 -6.21 6.37
C LEU A 54 14.23 -6.42 6.16
N SER A 55 15.02 -6.15 7.19
CA SER A 55 16.45 -6.48 7.20
C SER A 55 16.79 -7.23 8.49
N PRO A 56 16.74 -8.56 8.49
CA PRO A 56 17.15 -9.37 9.64
C PRO A 56 18.60 -9.14 10.05
N LEU A 57 19.46 -8.73 9.12
CA LEU A 57 20.87 -8.41 9.40
C LEU A 57 21.01 -7.10 10.19
N ASP A 58 20.15 -6.12 9.92
CA ASP A 58 20.13 -4.84 10.63
C ASP A 58 19.16 -4.85 11.83
N GLY A 59 18.57 -6.00 12.14
CA GLY A 59 17.61 -6.16 13.24
C GLY A 59 16.22 -5.56 12.97
N ILE A 60 15.90 -5.21 11.72
CA ILE A 60 14.61 -4.62 11.33
C ILE A 60 13.59 -5.74 11.10
N GLY A 61 12.66 -5.87 12.03
CA GLY A 61 11.60 -6.86 12.02
C GLY A 61 10.28 -6.37 11.43
N PRO A 62 9.27 -7.25 11.33
CA PRO A 62 7.94 -6.89 10.81
C PRO A 62 7.20 -5.88 11.69
N ASP A 63 7.57 -5.76 12.97
CA ASP A 63 7.01 -4.77 13.90
C ASP A 63 7.59 -3.36 13.65
N ASP A 64 8.76 -3.28 13.03
CA ASP A 64 9.47 -2.03 12.72
C ASP A 64 9.04 -1.40 11.38
N ILE A 65 8.22 -2.11 10.60
CA ILE A 65 7.66 -1.63 9.33
C ILE A 65 6.13 -1.63 9.38
N ALA A 66 5.50 -0.93 8.42
CA ALA A 66 4.04 -0.70 8.44
C ALA A 66 3.17 -1.97 8.25
N LEU A 67 3.73 -3.18 8.33
CA LEU A 67 3.02 -4.46 8.24
C LEU A 67 1.93 -4.64 9.32
N ILE A 68 2.12 -4.09 10.53
CA ILE A 68 1.11 -4.17 11.60
C ILE A 68 -0.20 -3.48 11.18
N VAL A 69 -0.11 -2.31 10.53
CA VAL A 69 -1.27 -1.52 10.07
C VAL A 69 -2.01 -2.24 8.93
N TRP A 70 -1.30 -3.00 8.10
CA TRP A 70 -1.91 -3.80 7.04
C TRP A 70 -2.90 -4.83 7.60
N ASN A 71 -2.50 -5.58 8.62
CA ASN A 71 -3.31 -6.67 9.19
C ASN A 71 -4.66 -6.16 9.72
N SER A 72 -4.67 -5.01 10.38
CA SER A 72 -5.89 -4.43 10.96
C SER A 72 -6.84 -3.83 9.92
N VAL A 73 -6.31 -3.33 8.79
CA VAL A 73 -7.12 -2.84 7.66
C VAL A 73 -7.70 -4.01 6.84
N TRP A 74 -6.94 -5.08 6.61
CA TRP A 74 -7.36 -6.19 5.77
C TRP A 74 -8.26 -7.22 6.49
N GLN A 75 -8.09 -7.43 7.80
CA GLN A 75 -8.94 -8.36 8.56
C GLN A 75 -10.43 -7.97 8.57
N ARG A 76 -10.77 -6.69 8.39
CA ARG A 76 -12.17 -6.22 8.30
C ARG A 76 -12.96 -6.81 7.13
N LYS A 77 -12.30 -7.34 6.08
CA LYS A 77 -12.99 -8.00 4.95
C LYS A 77 -13.09 -9.52 5.05
N LYS A 78 -12.44 -10.17 6.02
CA LYS A 78 -12.56 -11.63 6.23
C LYS A 78 -13.79 -12.05 7.04
N SER A 79 -14.51 -11.11 7.66
CA SER A 79 -15.73 -11.38 8.44
C SER A 79 -17.04 -11.14 7.67
N LEU A 80 -16.98 -11.08 6.33
CA LEU A 80 -18.15 -11.16 5.45
C LEU A 80 -18.07 -12.49 4.67
N LYS A 81 -18.22 -13.59 5.41
CA LYS A 81 -18.95 -14.76 4.93
C LYS A 81 -20.32 -14.74 5.58
#